data_AF-A0AAF0IT48-F1
#
_entry.id   AF-A0AAF0IT48-F1
#
_cell.length_a   1.000
_cell.length_b   1.000
_cell.length_c   1.000
_cell.angle_alpha   90.00
_cell.angle_beta   90.00
_cell.angle_gamma   90.00
#
_symmetry.space_group_name_H-M   'P 1'
#
loop_
_entity.id
_entity.type
_entity.pdbx_description
1 polymer ?
#
loop_
_entity_poly.entity_id
_entity_poly.type
_entity_poly.pdbx_seq_one_letter_code
_entity_poly.pdbx_strand_id
1 'polypeptide(L)'
;MEAAQREGASAPPVQQQLPYTDALPYYDREIESVPDMRERVEQEIEAEKQKMRYDPTTLLPPAYELHGPLAEEIARAQREEKLDALDASRYQLPAPTKGLKAPEEEWAQSVQNAEVQLAYMDGRLKNIELLRRYGPNVWRLHNYDQEAMVELQTRAEKDAQEACSDVNRARKEAQLAIGDKLSTLESRWASLVSKNLAIRAANITAAAETEEYRRRAREIQNELEQLDAATG
;
A
#
# COMPACT_ATOMS: atom_id res chain seq x y z
N MET A 1 -22.85 23.99 36.29
CA MET A 1 -23.65 23.51 35.15
C MET A 1 -22.74 23.58 33.93
N GLU A 2 -21.70 22.77 33.92
CA GLU A 2 -21.70 21.41 33.33
C GLU A 2 -21.35 21.54 31.84
N ALA A 3 -20.03 21.70 31.63
CA ALA A 3 -19.41 21.67 30.32
C ALA A 3 -19.52 20.23 29.80
N ALA A 4 -20.43 20.02 28.86
CA ALA A 4 -20.62 18.74 28.19
C ALA A 4 -19.31 18.35 27.47
N GLN A 5 -18.59 17.42 28.06
CA GLN A 5 -17.56 16.62 27.40
C GLN A 5 -18.20 15.97 26.19
N ARG A 6 -17.93 16.51 25.00
CA ARG A 6 -18.14 15.79 23.75
C ARG A 6 -17.03 14.76 23.69
N GLU A 7 -17.31 13.57 24.22
CA GLU A 7 -16.51 12.39 23.96
C GLU A 7 -16.38 12.26 22.44
N GLY A 8 -15.15 12.40 21.94
CA GLY A 8 -14.80 12.07 20.57
C GLY A 8 -15.02 10.58 20.40
N ALA A 9 -16.23 10.21 19.98
CA ALA A 9 -16.53 8.88 19.48
C ALA A 9 -15.72 8.70 18.19
N SER A 10 -14.45 8.28 18.36
CA SER A 10 -13.67 7.64 17.33
C SER A 10 -14.52 6.51 16.78
N ALA A 11 -15.10 6.73 15.58
CA ALA A 11 -15.83 5.69 14.89
C ALA A 11 -14.91 4.46 14.85
N PRO A 12 -15.38 3.27 15.26
CA PRO A 12 -14.55 2.08 15.17
C PRO A 12 -14.05 1.96 13.73
N PRO A 13 -12.76 1.64 13.49
CA PRO A 13 -12.27 1.47 12.14
C PRO A 13 -13.20 0.48 11.45
N VAL A 14 -13.72 0.88 10.29
CA VAL A 14 -14.58 0.03 9.48
C VAL A 14 -13.77 -1.21 9.15
N GLN A 15 -13.93 -2.28 9.94
CA GLN A 15 -13.36 -3.58 9.66
C GLN A 15 -14.20 -4.19 8.54
N GLN A 16 -14.00 -3.69 7.33
CA GLN A 16 -14.40 -4.40 6.13
C GLN A 16 -13.56 -5.67 6.08
N GLN A 17 -14.08 -6.75 6.66
CA GLN A 17 -13.62 -8.10 6.35
C GLN A 17 -13.99 -8.34 4.88
N LEU A 18 -13.08 -7.95 3.99
CA LEU A 18 -13.19 -8.29 2.59
C LEU A 18 -13.22 -9.83 2.49
N PRO A 19 -14.17 -10.41 1.74
CA PRO A 19 -14.19 -11.84 1.52
C PRO A 19 -12.84 -12.27 0.95
N TYR A 20 -12.38 -13.46 1.36
CA TYR A 20 -11.12 -14.02 0.88
C TYR A 20 -11.15 -14.10 -0.65
N THR A 21 -10.43 -13.21 -1.33
CA THR A 21 -10.31 -13.21 -2.78
C THR A 21 -9.32 -14.30 -3.17
N ASP A 22 -9.82 -15.33 -3.86
CA ASP A 22 -9.02 -16.45 -4.34
C ASP A 22 -8.33 -16.07 -5.65
N ALA A 23 -7.15 -15.46 -5.54
CA ALA A 23 -6.24 -15.18 -6.65
C ALA A 23 -4.86 -15.73 -6.30
N LEU A 24 -4.15 -16.32 -7.28
CA LEU A 24 -2.87 -17.01 -7.05
C LEU A 24 -1.70 -16.27 -7.72
N PRO A 25 -1.22 -15.12 -7.20
CA PRO A 25 -0.14 -14.33 -7.81
C PRO A 25 1.13 -15.10 -8.21
N TYR A 26 1.53 -16.13 -7.45
CA TYR A 26 2.73 -16.91 -7.77
C TYR A 26 2.52 -17.97 -8.87
N TYR A 27 1.28 -18.29 -9.22
CA TYR A 27 0.90 -19.27 -10.24
C TYR A 27 0.34 -18.60 -11.50
N ASP A 28 -0.54 -17.61 -11.32
CA ASP A 28 -1.21 -16.86 -12.39
C ASP A 28 -0.28 -15.83 -13.02
N ARG A 29 0.49 -16.26 -14.02
CA ARG A 29 1.46 -15.40 -14.74
C ARG A 29 0.86 -14.71 -15.97
N GLU A 30 -0.44 -14.82 -16.17
CA GLU A 30 -1.13 -14.34 -17.39
C GLU A 30 -1.04 -12.82 -17.56
N ILE A 31 -1.13 -12.08 -16.46
CA ILE A 31 -0.99 -10.60 -16.45
C ILE A 31 0.40 -10.18 -16.95
N GLU A 32 1.43 -10.99 -16.69
CA GLU A 32 2.80 -10.73 -17.13
C GLU A 32 3.10 -11.31 -18.52
N SER A 33 2.48 -12.44 -18.88
CA SER A 33 2.80 -13.19 -20.10
C SER A 33 2.01 -12.72 -21.33
N VAL A 34 0.78 -12.24 -21.14
CA VAL A 34 -0.08 -11.76 -22.21
C VAL A 34 0.09 -10.24 -22.34
N PRO A 35 0.56 -9.72 -23.50
CA PRO A 35 0.63 -8.29 -23.75
C PRO A 35 -0.75 -7.62 -23.58
N ASP A 36 -0.75 -6.39 -23.06
CA ASP A 36 -1.93 -5.53 -22.89
C ASP A 36 -3.02 -6.06 -21.94
N MET A 37 -2.82 -7.21 -21.26
CA MET A 37 -3.81 -7.75 -20.33
C MET A 37 -4.08 -6.81 -19.16
N ARG A 38 -3.03 -6.19 -18.61
CA ARG A 38 -3.15 -5.23 -17.51
C ARG A 38 -3.97 -4.00 -17.91
N GLU A 39 -3.72 -3.45 -19.09
CA GLU A 39 -4.44 -2.27 -19.60
C GLU A 39 -5.93 -2.57 -19.81
N ARG A 40 -6.26 -3.75 -20.33
CA ARG A 40 -7.65 -4.19 -20.51
C ARG A 40 -8.38 -4.30 -19.18
N VAL A 41 -7.76 -4.94 -18.18
CA VAL A 41 -8.32 -5.06 -16.83
C VAL A 41 -8.51 -3.68 -16.19
N GLU A 42 -7.55 -2.77 -16.36
CA GLU A 42 -7.64 -1.41 -15.83
C GLU A 42 -8.79 -0.61 -16.48
N GLN A 43 -9.00 -0.76 -17.80
CA GLN A 43 -10.13 -0.16 -18.50
C GLN A 43 -11.48 -0.69 -17.98
N GLU A 44 -11.59 -1.99 -17.72
CA GLU A 44 -12.81 -2.58 -17.14
C GLU A 44 -13.06 -2.08 -15.71
N ILE A 45 -12.01 -1.99 -14.89
CA ILE A 45 -12.09 -1.41 -13.54
C ILE A 45 -12.57 0.03 -13.62
N GLU A 46 -12.04 0.83 -14.54
CA GLU A 46 -12.43 2.23 -14.69
C GLU A 46 -13.87 2.38 -15.19
N ALA A 47 -14.31 1.52 -16.11
CA ALA A 47 -15.70 1.48 -16.56
C ALA A 47 -16.67 1.13 -15.42
N GLU A 48 -16.29 0.23 -14.51
CA GLU A 48 -17.09 -0.09 -13.32
C GLU A 48 -17.05 1.04 -12.27
N LYS A 49 -15.89 1.66 -12.04
CA LYS A 49 -15.78 2.84 -11.17
C LYS A 49 -16.69 3.97 -11.62
N GLN A 50 -16.82 4.21 -12.92
CA GLN A 50 -17.73 5.24 -13.46
C GLN A 50 -19.20 4.91 -13.21
N LYS A 51 -19.57 3.63 -13.15
CA LYS A 51 -20.95 3.20 -12.81
C LYS A 51 -21.21 3.28 -11.32
N MET A 52 -20.19 3.06 -10.49
CA MET A 52 -20.29 3.18 -9.04
C MET A 52 -20.31 4.65 -8.62
N ARG A 53 -21.32 5.05 -7.84
CA ARG A 53 -21.29 6.33 -7.12
C ARG A 53 -20.38 6.19 -5.91
N TYR A 54 -19.08 6.28 -6.14
CA TYR A 54 -18.06 6.26 -5.09
C TYR A 54 -17.46 7.66 -4.92
N ASP A 55 -17.57 8.21 -3.72
CA ASP A 55 -16.83 9.41 -3.34
C ASP A 55 -15.61 8.99 -2.49
N PRO A 56 -14.38 9.14 -3.02
CA PRO A 56 -13.17 8.75 -2.30
C PRO A 56 -13.02 9.45 -0.96
N THR A 57 -13.64 10.62 -0.77
CA THR A 57 -13.54 11.40 0.47
C THR A 57 -14.32 10.80 1.63
N THR A 58 -15.29 9.91 1.36
CA THR A 58 -16.14 9.30 2.40
C THR A 58 -15.39 8.24 3.23
N LEU A 59 -14.31 7.66 2.70
CA LEU A 59 -13.49 6.67 3.41
C LEU A 59 -12.30 7.28 4.16
N LEU A 60 -12.00 8.57 3.95
CA LEU A 60 -10.96 9.21 4.73
C LEU A 60 -11.45 9.41 6.18
N PRO A 61 -10.58 9.21 7.18
CA PRO A 61 -10.86 9.65 8.52
C PRO A 61 -11.11 11.17 8.53
N PRO A 62 -11.86 11.70 9.51
CA PRO A 62 -12.06 13.13 9.64
C PRO A 62 -10.71 13.86 9.64
N ALA A 63 -10.68 15.03 8.99
CA ALA A 63 -9.46 15.82 8.89
C ALA A 63 -8.89 16.07 10.29
N TYR A 64 -7.58 15.83 10.45
CA TYR A 64 -6.90 16.09 11.70
C TYR A 64 -6.93 17.60 11.99
N GLU A 65 -7.55 17.98 13.10
CA GLU A 65 -7.56 19.36 13.57
C GLU A 65 -6.21 19.67 14.21
N LEU A 66 -5.44 20.54 13.57
CA LEU A 66 -4.25 21.11 14.17
C LEU A 66 -4.67 22.03 15.31
N HIS A 67 -4.08 21.85 16.49
CA HIS A 67 -4.42 22.64 17.67
C HIS A 67 -3.26 23.56 18.08
N GLY A 68 -3.61 24.69 18.71
CA GLY A 68 -2.66 25.61 19.30
C GLY A 68 -1.85 26.43 18.28
N PRO A 69 -0.64 26.88 18.64
CA PRO A 69 0.12 27.85 17.84
C PRO A 69 0.50 27.31 16.45
N LEU A 70 0.51 25.99 16.25
CA LEU A 70 0.79 25.40 14.95
C LEU A 70 -0.33 25.68 13.92
N ALA A 71 -1.58 25.71 14.36
CA ALA A 71 -2.71 26.03 13.50
C ALA A 71 -2.66 27.49 13.04
N GLU A 72 -2.32 28.39 13.95
CA GLU A 72 -2.12 29.81 13.67
C GLU A 72 -0.97 30.02 12.68
N GLU A 73 0.11 29.27 12.81
CA GLU A 73 1.25 29.36 11.89
C GLU A 73 1.01 28.78 10.51
N ILE A 74 0.23 27.71 10.42
CA ILE A 74 -0.22 27.19 9.13
C ILE A 74 -1.17 28.19 8.47
N ALA A 75 -2.09 28.80 9.22
CA ALA A 75 -2.96 29.85 8.72
C ALA A 75 -2.17 31.09 8.27
N ARG A 76 -1.11 31.47 8.98
CA ARG A 76 -0.19 32.53 8.56
C ARG A 76 0.54 32.17 7.27
N ALA A 77 1.10 30.97 7.20
CA ALA A 77 1.82 30.48 6.02
C ALA A 77 0.92 30.42 4.79
N GLN A 78 -0.36 30.05 4.96
CA GLN A 78 -1.38 30.10 3.91
C GLN A 78 -1.67 31.53 3.42
N ARG A 79 -1.48 32.55 4.28
CA ARG A 79 -1.56 33.97 3.91
C ARG A 79 -0.26 34.52 3.31
N GLU A 80 0.76 33.67 3.13
CA GLU A 80 2.10 34.04 2.64
C GLU A 80 2.80 35.13 3.49
N GLU A 81 2.36 35.31 4.73
CA GLU A 81 2.96 36.23 5.68
C GLU A 81 4.32 35.69 6.14
N LYS A 82 5.41 36.38 5.77
CA LYS A 82 6.76 36.03 6.18
C LYS A 82 6.90 36.12 7.71
N LEU A 83 7.42 35.06 8.32
CA LEU A 83 7.78 35.05 9.74
C LEU A 83 8.95 36.01 9.99
N ASP A 84 8.73 37.04 10.80
CA ASP A 84 9.80 37.89 11.32
C ASP A 84 10.44 37.20 12.54
N ALA A 85 11.21 36.15 12.26
CA ALA A 85 11.56 35.13 13.25
C ALA A 85 12.67 35.57 14.21
N LEU A 86 13.54 36.47 13.77
CA LEU A 86 14.88 36.61 14.35
C LEU A 86 15.32 38.07 14.34
N ASP A 87 15.23 38.70 15.50
CA ASP A 87 15.86 39.99 15.73
C ASP A 87 17.38 39.83 15.84
N ALA A 88 18.07 40.09 14.74
CA ALA A 88 19.54 40.10 14.68
C ALA A 88 20.16 41.35 15.31
N SER A 89 19.38 42.41 15.57
CA SER A 89 19.87 43.66 16.17
C SER A 89 20.31 43.46 17.62
N ARG A 90 19.72 42.47 18.30
CA ARG A 90 20.08 42.06 19.66
C ARG A 90 21.54 41.59 19.80
N TYR A 91 22.18 41.10 18.73
CA TYR A 91 23.58 40.67 18.76
C TYR A 91 24.56 41.72 18.22
N GLN A 92 24.04 42.88 17.83
CA GLN A 92 24.82 44.00 17.34
C GLN A 92 24.96 45.03 18.48
N LEU A 93 26.08 45.77 18.48
CA LEU A 93 26.22 46.99 19.28
C LEU A 93 26.08 48.20 18.36
N PRO A 94 24.86 48.54 17.88
CA PRO A 94 24.68 49.75 17.10
C PRO A 94 24.92 50.96 18.00
N ALA A 95 25.74 51.89 17.52
CA ALA A 95 25.78 53.23 18.09
C ALA A 95 24.45 53.95 17.80
N PRO A 96 24.02 54.90 18.64
CA PRO A 96 22.80 55.67 18.41
C PRO A 96 22.82 56.32 17.02
N THR A 97 21.69 56.26 16.31
CA THR A 97 21.56 56.72 14.91
C THR A 97 21.98 58.17 14.67
N LYS A 98 21.88 59.03 15.70
CA LYS A 98 22.25 60.46 15.63
C LYS A 98 23.66 60.76 16.16
N GLY A 99 24.45 59.73 16.48
CA GLY A 99 25.79 59.87 17.04
C GLY A 99 25.80 60.77 18.29
N LEU A 100 26.72 61.73 18.35
CA LEU A 100 26.83 62.67 19.49
C LEU A 100 25.58 63.57 19.71
N LYS A 101 24.66 63.64 18.74
CA LYS A 101 23.42 64.44 18.86
C LYS A 101 22.21 63.61 19.30
N ALA A 102 22.40 62.34 19.65
CA ALA A 102 21.33 61.48 20.14
C ALA A 102 20.92 61.87 21.58
N PRO A 103 19.64 61.68 21.94
CA PRO A 103 19.17 61.89 23.31
C PRO A 103 19.86 60.93 24.29
N GLU A 104 19.93 61.33 25.56
CA GLU A 104 20.55 60.55 26.63
C GLU A 104 19.94 59.14 26.77
N GLU A 105 18.63 59.02 26.52
CA GLU A 105 17.91 57.74 26.56
C GLU A 105 18.40 56.73 25.51
N GLU A 106 18.70 57.17 24.27
CA GLU A 106 19.24 56.31 23.21
C GLU A 106 20.65 55.82 23.57
N TRP A 107 21.46 56.67 24.20
CA TRP A 107 22.77 56.27 24.70
C TRP A 107 22.67 55.28 25.88
N ALA A 108 21.75 55.50 26.81
CA ALA A 108 21.52 54.60 27.94
C ALA A 108 21.10 53.19 27.46
N GLN A 109 20.23 53.11 26.44
CA GLN A 109 19.84 51.83 25.82
C GLN A 109 21.01 51.11 25.14
N SER A 110 21.85 51.83 24.39
CA SER A 110 23.05 51.25 23.77
C SER A 110 24.05 50.74 24.82
N VAL A 111 24.24 51.46 25.93
CA VAL A 111 25.11 51.03 27.05
C VAL A 111 24.53 49.78 27.73
N GLN A 112 23.23 49.77 28.02
CA GLN A 112 22.57 48.61 28.60
C GLN A 112 22.68 47.38 27.70
N ASN A 113 22.51 47.54 26.38
CA ASN A 113 22.74 46.45 25.43
C ASN A 113 24.20 45.96 25.47
N ALA A 114 25.17 46.87 25.53
CA ALA A 114 26.59 46.51 25.63
C ALA A 114 26.91 45.71 26.90
N GLU A 115 26.35 46.10 28.05
CA GLU A 115 26.49 45.37 29.32
C GLU A 115 25.90 43.97 29.24
N VAL A 116 24.70 43.83 28.64
CA VAL A 116 24.05 42.54 28.40
C VAL A 116 24.91 41.65 27.49
N GLN A 117 25.49 42.21 26.42
CA GLN A 117 26.39 41.46 25.54
C GLN A 117 27.66 40.99 26.27
N LEU A 118 28.25 41.85 27.10
CA LEU A 118 29.43 41.48 27.89
C LEU A 118 29.13 40.30 28.82
N ALA A 119 27.99 40.34 29.52
CA ALA A 119 27.55 39.25 30.38
C ALA A 119 27.30 37.95 29.59
N TYR A 120 26.70 38.05 28.40
CA TYR A 120 26.52 36.88 27.52
C TYR A 120 27.85 36.30 27.02
N MET A 121 28.84 37.14 26.70
CA MET A 121 30.17 36.68 26.29
C MET A 121 30.92 35.98 27.43
N ASP A 122 30.79 36.48 28.66
CA ASP A 122 31.34 35.80 29.85
C ASP A 122 30.70 34.41 30.05
N GLY A 123 29.36 34.31 29.92
CA GLY A 123 28.66 33.03 29.95
C GLY A 123 29.07 32.09 28.81
N ARG A 124 29.22 32.62 27.59
CA ARG A 124 29.66 31.87 26.42
C ARG A 124 31.08 31.33 26.60
N LEU A 125 31.99 32.11 27.18
CA LEU A 125 33.36 31.68 27.47
C LEU A 125 33.35 30.49 28.42
N LYS A 126 32.62 30.57 29.53
CA LYS A 126 32.46 29.47 30.49
C LYS A 126 31.88 28.22 29.83
N ASN A 127 30.87 28.38 28.96
CA ASN A 127 30.29 27.26 28.21
C ASN A 127 31.29 26.63 27.24
N ILE A 128 32.10 27.43 26.54
CA ILE A 128 33.16 26.93 25.65
C ILE A 128 34.25 26.20 26.44
N GLU A 129 34.61 26.67 27.62
CA GLU A 129 35.57 25.99 28.49
C GLU A 129 35.04 24.63 28.96
N LEU A 130 33.76 24.56 29.35
CA LEU A 130 33.10 23.29 29.67
C LEU A 130 33.05 22.36 28.47
N LEU A 131 32.69 22.87 27.29
CA LEU A 131 32.65 22.08 26.05
C LEU A 131 34.05 21.59 25.66
N ARG A 132 35.09 22.41 25.83
CA ARG A 132 36.48 22.01 25.55
C ARG A 132 36.92 20.89 26.50
N ARG A 133 36.49 20.92 27.75
CA ARG A 133 36.84 19.91 28.76
C ARG A 133 36.08 18.60 28.61
N TYR A 134 34.77 18.65 28.36
CA TYR A 134 33.89 17.48 28.39
C TYR A 134 33.33 17.08 27.02
N GLY A 135 33.29 17.99 26.06
CA GLY A 135 32.71 17.79 24.73
C GLY A 135 33.24 16.55 24.01
N PRO A 136 34.56 16.32 23.90
CA PRO A 136 35.08 15.13 23.22
C PRO A 136 34.60 13.81 23.84
N ASN A 137 34.48 13.76 25.17
CA ASN A 137 34.03 12.55 25.86
C ASN A 137 32.52 12.33 25.71
N VAL A 138 31.72 13.39 25.83
CA VAL A 138 30.26 13.32 25.60
C VAL A 138 29.97 12.92 24.16
N TRP A 139 30.72 13.45 23.19
CA TRP A 139 30.52 13.12 21.78
C TRP A 139 30.86 11.66 21.47
N ARG A 140 31.89 11.11 22.12
CA ARG A 140 32.22 9.68 21.99
C ARG A 140 31.14 8.79 22.60
N LEU A 141 30.59 9.18 23.76
CA LEU A 141 29.47 8.45 24.37
C LEU A 141 28.23 8.51 23.47
N HIS A 142 27.92 9.70 22.94
CA HIS A 142 26.81 9.87 22.01
C HIS A 142 26.96 8.99 20.76
N ASN A 143 28.16 8.94 20.16
CA ASN A 143 28.42 8.06 19.03
C ASN A 143 28.24 6.58 19.41
N TYR A 144 28.70 6.15 20.58
CA TYR A 144 28.49 4.79 21.07
C TYR A 144 26.99 4.45 21.22
N ASP A 145 26.21 5.36 21.80
CA ASP A 145 24.76 5.18 21.93
C ASP A 145 24.09 5.12 20.55
N GLN A 146 24.52 5.97 19.60
CA GLN A 146 24.03 5.96 18.22
C GLN A 146 24.38 4.65 17.50
N GLU A 147 25.59 4.13 17.66
CA GLU A 147 26.00 2.83 17.11
C GLU A 147 25.10 1.71 17.65
N ALA A 148 24.84 1.68 18.97
CA ALA A 148 23.94 0.71 19.58
C ALA A 148 22.49 0.84 19.08
N MET A 149 21.99 2.06 18.87
CA MET A 149 20.66 2.31 18.29
C MET A 149 20.57 1.81 16.85
N VAL A 150 21.62 2.03 16.05
CA VAL A 150 21.69 1.55 14.67
C VAL A 150 21.69 0.02 14.66
N GLU A 151 22.50 -0.63 15.49
CA GLU A 151 22.52 -2.09 15.61
C GLU A 151 21.16 -2.68 15.98
N LEU A 152 20.46 -2.07 16.95
CA LEU A 152 19.11 -2.47 17.34
C LEU A 152 18.13 -2.37 16.16
N GLN A 153 18.15 -1.24 15.44
CA GLN A 153 17.26 -1.00 14.31
C GLN A 153 17.56 -1.95 13.15
N THR A 154 18.83 -2.18 12.82
CA THR A 154 19.24 -3.14 11.78
C THR A 154 18.85 -4.56 12.14
N ARG A 155 18.89 -4.94 13.43
CA ARG A 155 18.40 -6.25 13.87
C ARG A 155 16.88 -6.36 13.70
N ALA A 156 16.12 -5.35 14.13
CA ALA A 156 14.68 -5.34 13.97
C ALA A 156 14.26 -5.40 12.49
N GLU A 157 14.98 -4.71 11.61
CA GLU A 157 14.78 -4.77 10.16
C GLU A 157 15.01 -6.18 9.61
N LYS A 158 16.12 -6.83 10.00
CA LYS A 158 16.41 -8.21 9.58
C LYS A 158 15.35 -9.18 10.07
N ASP A 159 14.97 -9.11 11.33
CA ASP A 159 13.93 -9.98 11.91
C ASP A 159 12.59 -9.80 11.16
N ALA A 160 12.22 -8.55 10.83
CA ALA A 160 11.02 -8.25 10.05
C ALA A 160 11.12 -8.74 8.60
N GLN A 161 12.29 -8.65 7.97
CA GLN A 161 12.54 -9.13 6.62
C GLN A 161 12.47 -10.66 6.56
N GLU A 162 13.04 -11.36 7.55
CA GLU A 162 12.96 -12.82 7.68
C GLU A 162 11.49 -13.26 7.87
N ALA A 163 10.76 -12.61 8.77
CA ALA A 163 9.33 -12.89 8.96
C ALA A 163 8.52 -12.68 7.67
N CYS A 164 8.77 -11.58 6.94
CA CYS A 164 8.14 -11.34 5.64
C CYS A 164 8.51 -12.42 4.60
N SER A 165 9.78 -12.82 4.56
CA SER A 165 10.28 -13.85 3.65
C SER A 165 9.64 -15.21 3.93
N ASP A 166 9.51 -15.58 5.20
CA ASP A 166 8.87 -16.83 5.61
C ASP A 166 7.39 -16.87 5.23
N VAL A 167 6.66 -15.77 5.45
CA VAL A 167 5.27 -15.65 5.00
C VAL A 167 5.16 -15.76 3.48
N ASN A 168 6.05 -15.10 2.73
CA ASN A 168 6.06 -15.16 1.28
C ASN A 168 6.41 -16.56 0.77
N ARG A 169 7.35 -17.25 1.41
CA ARG A 169 7.71 -18.65 1.10
C ARG A 169 6.52 -19.58 1.33
N ALA A 170 5.90 -19.52 2.51
CA ALA A 170 4.73 -20.32 2.83
C ALA A 170 3.57 -20.05 1.86
N ARG A 171 3.33 -18.77 1.51
CA ARG A 171 2.33 -18.37 0.53
C ARG A 171 2.63 -18.96 -0.84
N LYS A 172 3.88 -18.88 -1.30
CA LYS A 172 4.30 -19.44 -2.60
C LYS A 172 4.11 -20.96 -2.65
N GLU A 173 4.52 -21.68 -1.62
CA GLU A 173 4.34 -23.14 -1.53
C GLU A 173 2.85 -23.53 -1.59
N ALA A 174 2.00 -22.84 -0.83
CA ALA A 174 0.56 -23.09 -0.84
C ALA A 174 -0.07 -22.80 -2.21
N GLN A 175 0.27 -21.66 -2.83
CA GLN A 175 -0.29 -21.28 -4.13
C GLN A 175 0.16 -22.22 -5.25
N LEU A 176 1.42 -22.63 -5.29
CA LEU A 176 1.90 -23.60 -6.28
C LEU A 176 1.22 -24.96 -6.11
N ALA A 177 1.06 -25.44 -4.87
CA ALA A 177 0.39 -26.71 -4.61
C ALA A 177 -1.11 -26.69 -5.00
N ILE A 178 -1.78 -25.54 -4.86
CA ILE A 178 -3.16 -25.36 -5.31
C ILE A 178 -3.22 -25.26 -6.84
N GLY A 179 -2.30 -24.50 -7.45
CA GLY A 179 -2.20 -24.35 -8.90
C GLY A 179 -1.98 -25.70 -9.61
N ASP A 180 -1.10 -26.55 -9.08
CA ASP A 180 -0.88 -27.90 -9.61
C ASP A 180 -2.17 -28.74 -9.56
N LYS A 181 -2.92 -28.66 -8.45
CA LYS A 181 -4.24 -29.32 -8.34
C LYS A 181 -5.22 -28.78 -9.38
N LEU A 182 -5.25 -27.47 -9.59
CA LEU A 182 -6.10 -26.84 -10.60
C LEU A 182 -5.77 -27.38 -12.01
N SER A 183 -4.48 -27.40 -12.38
CA SER A 183 -4.03 -27.95 -13.67
C SER A 183 -4.43 -29.43 -13.85
N THR A 184 -4.31 -30.25 -12.80
CA THR A 184 -4.77 -31.65 -12.88
C THR A 184 -6.28 -31.78 -13.06
N LEU A 185 -7.07 -30.91 -12.41
CA LEU A 185 -8.52 -30.88 -12.55
C LEU A 185 -8.94 -30.40 -13.93
N GLU A 186 -8.28 -29.39 -14.48
CA GLU A 186 -8.49 -28.91 -15.85
C GLU A 186 -8.18 -29.99 -16.88
N SER A 187 -7.05 -30.67 -16.76
CA SER A 187 -6.68 -31.79 -17.65
C SER A 187 -7.70 -32.92 -17.58
N ARG A 188 -8.13 -33.28 -16.35
CA ARG A 188 -9.16 -34.30 -16.15
C ARG A 188 -10.50 -33.86 -16.75
N TRP A 189 -10.87 -32.60 -16.58
CA TRP A 189 -12.09 -32.03 -17.16
C TRP A 189 -12.03 -32.08 -18.69
N ALA A 190 -10.95 -31.62 -19.31
CA ALA A 190 -10.76 -31.67 -20.76
C ALA A 190 -10.80 -33.11 -21.30
N SER A 191 -10.21 -34.07 -20.57
CA SER A 191 -10.28 -35.49 -20.90
C SER A 191 -11.71 -36.03 -20.82
N LEU A 192 -12.47 -35.67 -19.78
CA LEU A 192 -13.86 -36.08 -19.62
C LEU A 192 -14.77 -35.50 -20.71
N VAL A 193 -14.59 -34.22 -21.05
CA VAL A 193 -15.31 -33.58 -22.16
C VAL A 193 -14.99 -34.28 -23.48
N SER A 194 -13.71 -34.54 -23.76
CA SER A 194 -13.29 -35.25 -24.97
C SER A 194 -13.84 -36.68 -25.04
N LYS A 195 -13.82 -37.42 -23.92
CA LYS A 195 -14.41 -38.76 -23.82
C LYS A 195 -15.92 -38.73 -24.03
N ASN A 196 -16.62 -37.76 -23.45
CA ASN A 196 -18.06 -37.61 -23.63
C ASN A 196 -18.41 -37.33 -25.10
N LEU A 197 -17.62 -36.48 -25.76
CA LEU A 197 -17.78 -36.18 -27.19
C LEU A 197 -17.52 -37.43 -28.05
N ALA A 198 -16.46 -38.19 -27.75
CA ALA A 198 -16.13 -39.43 -28.45
C ALA A 198 -17.23 -40.49 -28.30
N ILE A 199 -17.78 -40.66 -27.08
CA ILE A 199 -18.91 -41.57 -26.83
C ILE A 199 -20.16 -41.13 -27.61
N ARG A 200 -20.46 -39.82 -27.62
CA ARG A 200 -21.58 -39.30 -28.41
C ARG A 200 -21.40 -39.57 -29.90
N ALA A 201 -20.20 -39.37 -30.44
CA ALA A 201 -19.89 -39.68 -31.83
C ALA A 201 -20.05 -41.18 -32.13
N ALA A 202 -19.50 -42.05 -31.27
CA ALA A 202 -19.62 -43.51 -31.43
C ALA A 202 -21.08 -44.00 -31.34
N ASN A 203 -21.90 -43.40 -30.47
CA ASN A 203 -23.32 -43.73 -30.37
C ASN A 203 -24.08 -43.33 -31.65
N ILE A 204 -23.72 -42.20 -32.27
CA ILE A 204 -24.32 -41.77 -33.54
C ILE A 204 -23.95 -42.73 -34.66
N THR A 205 -22.67 -43.14 -34.77
CA THR A 205 -22.23 -44.09 -35.80
C THR A 205 -22.84 -45.47 -35.60
N ALA A 206 -22.87 -45.98 -34.36
CA ALA A 206 -23.51 -47.26 -34.04
C ALA A 206 -25.03 -47.23 -34.30
N ALA A 207 -25.70 -46.11 -34.02
CA ALA A 207 -27.11 -45.93 -34.37
C ALA A 207 -27.33 -45.97 -35.89
N ALA A 208 -26.45 -45.36 -36.68
CA ALA A 208 -26.52 -45.43 -38.14
C ALA A 208 -26.28 -46.86 -38.67
N GLU A 209 -25.24 -47.55 -38.18
CA GLU A 209 -24.92 -48.93 -38.56
C GLU A 209 -26.06 -49.90 -38.20
N THR A 210 -26.63 -49.78 -37.00
CA THR A 210 -27.76 -50.63 -36.58
C THR A 210 -29.01 -50.39 -37.43
N GLU A 211 -29.26 -49.15 -37.88
CA GLU A 211 -30.35 -48.88 -38.81
C GLU A 211 -30.08 -49.48 -40.20
N GLU A 212 -28.84 -49.44 -40.69
CA GLU A 212 -28.47 -50.13 -41.93
C GLU A 212 -28.66 -51.65 -41.84
N TYR A 213 -28.20 -52.28 -40.75
CA TYR A 213 -28.39 -53.71 -40.54
C TYR A 213 -29.88 -54.08 -40.43
N ARG A 214 -30.69 -53.27 -39.75
CA ARG A 214 -32.15 -53.45 -39.70
C ARG A 214 -32.80 -53.30 -41.07
N ARG A 215 -32.29 -52.42 -41.94
CA ARG A 215 -32.78 -52.29 -43.32
C ARG A 215 -32.48 -53.56 -44.12
N ARG A 216 -31.23 -54.04 -44.10
CA ARG A 216 -30.82 -55.28 -44.79
C ARG A 216 -31.57 -56.51 -44.28
N ALA A 217 -31.78 -56.62 -42.97
CA ALA A 217 -32.57 -57.71 -42.39
C ALA A 217 -34.03 -57.70 -42.90
N ARG A 218 -34.65 -56.50 -42.99
CA ARG A 218 -35.99 -56.33 -43.59
C ARG A 218 -36.00 -56.71 -45.07
N GLU A 219 -34.99 -56.31 -45.83
CA GLU A 219 -34.85 -56.66 -47.25
C GLU A 219 -34.79 -58.19 -47.43
N ILE A 220 -33.90 -58.88 -46.70
CA ILE A 220 -33.77 -60.35 -46.76
C ILE A 220 -35.07 -61.04 -46.31
N GLN A 221 -35.71 -60.54 -45.26
CA GLN A 221 -36.96 -61.13 -44.77
C GLN A 221 -38.08 -61.00 -45.80
N ASN A 222 -38.19 -59.86 -46.47
CA ASN A 222 -39.12 -59.69 -47.58
C ASN A 222 -38.79 -60.61 -48.77
N GLU A 223 -37.51 -60.83 -49.07
CA GLU A 223 -37.08 -61.77 -50.12
C GLU A 223 -37.46 -63.22 -49.77
N LEU A 224 -37.29 -63.63 -48.51
CA LEU A 224 -37.72 -64.95 -48.03
C LEU A 224 -39.24 -65.11 -48.12
N GLU A 225 -40.00 -64.11 -47.68
CA GLU A 225 -41.47 -64.12 -47.79
C GLU A 225 -41.94 -64.20 -49.25
N GLN A 226 -41.23 -63.57 -50.19
CA GLN A 226 -41.52 -63.68 -51.63
C GLN A 226 -41.19 -65.07 -52.17
N LEU A 227 -40.11 -65.70 -51.72
CA LEU A 227 -39.75 -67.07 -52.12
C LEU A 227 -40.72 -68.11 -51.57
N ASP A 228 -41.12 -67.98 -50.31
CA ASP A 228 -42.13 -68.84 -49.68
C ASP A 228 -43.49 -68.69 -50.37
N ALA A 229 -43.87 -67.47 -50.76
CA ALA A 229 -45.08 -67.22 -51.56
C ALA A 229 -45.00 -67.74 -53.01
N ALA A 230 -43.79 -67.98 -53.55
CA ALA A 230 -43.57 -68.53 -54.88
C ALA A 230 -43.43 -70.07 -54.90
N THR A 231 -43.24 -70.70 -53.74
CA THR A 231 -43.09 -72.16 -53.60
C THR A 231 -44.26 -72.86 -52.89
N GLY A 232 -45.26 -72.12 -52.41
CA GLY A 232 -46.58 -72.63 -52.00
C GLY A 232 -47.64 -72.45 -53.06
#